data_AF-A0A931H8F9-F1
#
_entry.id   AF-A0A931H8F9-F1
#
_cell.length_a   1.000
_cell.length_b   1.000
_cell.length_c   1.000
_cell.angle_alpha   90.00
_cell.angle_beta   90.00
_cell.angle_gamma   90.00
#
_symmetry.space_group_name_H-M   'P 1'
#
loop_
_entity.id
_entity.type
_entity.pdbx_description
1 polymer ?
#
loop_
_entity_poly.entity_id
_entity_poly.type
_entity_poly.pdbx_seq_one_letter_code
_entity_poly.pdbx_strand_id
1 'polypeptide(L)'
;MNDPLLSSLIGTCMLLAAFVGVLQWLRYAANLRSARLRIQGHRLIHALGAYSAWIDAQHDQPFTARSLDELTSPEPLTRARLIKQEHFPELSAQMFRLLQTHSRVIEYLWELNLLRLTQSSGWRPAYEDPPYQQIRAAQEELIDEIVLQCRELIGETRQQWRATGSDFSFSNTLTRTGPATGA
;
A
#
# COMPACT_ATOMS: atom_id res chain seq x y z
N MET A 1 54.00 -26.89 -31.26
CA MET A 1 54.28 -25.94 -30.18
C MET A 1 52.93 -25.53 -29.61
N ASN A 2 52.63 -25.93 -28.38
CA ASN A 2 51.41 -25.50 -27.68
C ASN A 2 51.78 -24.25 -26.89
N ASP A 3 51.18 -23.10 -27.23
CA ASP A 3 51.50 -21.84 -26.58
C ASP A 3 50.73 -21.74 -25.24
N PRO A 4 51.40 -21.85 -24.08
CA PRO A 4 50.75 -21.87 -22.77
C PRO A 4 50.07 -20.52 -22.42
N LEU A 5 50.46 -19.45 -23.09
CA LEU A 5 49.84 -18.14 -22.95
C LEU A 5 48.41 -18.13 -23.50
N LEU A 6 48.20 -18.80 -24.64
CA LEU A 6 46.92 -18.82 -25.34
C LEU A 6 45.88 -19.65 -24.58
N SER A 7 46.30 -20.76 -23.97
CA SER A 7 45.42 -21.55 -23.08
C SER A 7 45.03 -20.80 -21.80
N SER A 8 45.95 -20.00 -21.22
CA SER A 8 45.65 -19.19 -20.03
C SER A 8 44.65 -18.05 -20.34
N LEU A 9 44.77 -17.41 -21.51
CA LEU A 9 43.88 -16.34 -21.94
C LEU A 9 42.46 -16.88 -22.20
N ILE A 10 42.35 -18.04 -22.86
CA ILE A 10 41.04 -18.69 -23.06
C ILE A 10 40.40 -19.03 -21.72
N GLY A 11 41.17 -19.57 -20.77
CA GLY A 11 40.66 -19.91 -19.44
C GLY A 11 40.13 -18.69 -18.67
N THR A 12 40.88 -17.59 -18.67
CA THR A 12 40.46 -16.34 -17.99
C THR A 12 39.23 -15.70 -18.64
N CYS A 13 39.15 -15.69 -19.98
CA CYS A 13 37.96 -15.21 -20.70
C CYS A 13 36.72 -16.04 -20.39
N MET A 14 36.81 -17.37 -20.33
CA MET A 14 35.68 -18.22 -19.96
C MET A 14 35.22 -17.98 -18.52
N LEU A 15 36.14 -17.80 -17.57
CA LEU A 15 35.80 -17.49 -16.18
C LEU A 15 35.10 -16.14 -16.05
N LEU A 16 35.58 -15.11 -16.76
CA LEU A 16 34.93 -13.80 -16.80
C LEU A 16 33.52 -13.87 -17.40
N ALA A 17 33.35 -14.59 -18.51
CA ALA A 17 32.05 -14.77 -19.14
C ALA A 17 31.07 -15.50 -18.21
N ALA A 18 31.51 -16.55 -17.53
CA ALA A 18 30.70 -17.27 -16.55
C ALA A 18 30.31 -16.36 -15.37
N PHE A 19 31.25 -15.57 -14.84
CA PHE A 19 30.99 -14.64 -13.74
C PHE A 19 29.96 -13.57 -14.12
N VAL A 20 30.08 -12.98 -15.31
CA VAL A 20 29.11 -12.01 -15.84
C VAL A 20 27.74 -12.67 -16.04
N GLY A 21 27.70 -13.90 -16.56
CA GLY A 21 26.46 -14.67 -16.72
C GLY A 21 25.74 -14.91 -15.39
N VAL A 22 26.46 -15.33 -14.35
CA VAL A 22 25.91 -15.51 -12.99
C VAL A 22 25.38 -14.21 -12.43
N LEU A 23 26.13 -13.10 -12.55
CA LEU A 23 25.69 -11.77 -12.10
C LEU A 23 24.42 -11.31 -12.82
N GLN A 24 24.33 -11.49 -14.14
CA GLN A 24 23.13 -11.13 -14.90
C GLN A 24 21.93 -11.97 -14.48
N TRP A 25 22.11 -13.27 -14.28
CA TRP A 25 21.04 -14.16 -13.81
C TRP A 25 20.55 -13.78 -12.41
N LEU A 26 21.47 -13.50 -11.47
CA LEU A 26 21.12 -13.05 -10.13
C LEU A 26 20.32 -11.74 -10.16
N ARG A 27 20.72 -10.77 -11.01
CA ARG A 27 19.99 -9.51 -11.19
C ARG A 27 18.61 -9.74 -11.79
N TYR A 28 18.51 -10.60 -12.79
CA TYR A 28 17.24 -10.97 -13.40
C TYR A 28 16.30 -11.64 -12.40
N ALA A 29 16.79 -12.61 -11.62
CA ALA A 29 16.03 -13.29 -10.57
C ALA A 29 15.58 -12.32 -9.47
N ALA A 30 16.46 -11.39 -9.05
CA ALA A 30 16.12 -10.35 -8.08
C ALA A 30 15.01 -9.41 -8.62
N ASN A 31 15.10 -9.01 -9.90
CA ASN A 31 14.09 -8.17 -10.54
C ASN A 31 12.73 -8.88 -10.66
N LEU A 32 12.73 -10.17 -10.97
CA LEU A 32 11.49 -10.96 -10.99
C LEU A 32 10.85 -11.04 -9.61
N ARG A 33 11.66 -11.26 -8.57
CA ARG A 33 11.18 -11.31 -7.18
C ARG A 33 10.61 -9.95 -6.75
N SER A 34 11.30 -8.84 -7.06
CA SER A 34 10.82 -7.51 -6.72
C SER A 34 9.53 -7.15 -7.46
N ALA A 35 9.41 -7.52 -8.74
CA ALA A 35 8.19 -7.34 -9.51
C ALA A 35 7.00 -8.11 -8.91
N ARG A 36 7.22 -9.37 -8.49
CA ARG A 36 6.18 -10.17 -7.81
C ARG A 36 5.77 -9.54 -6.48
N LEU A 37 6.74 -9.11 -5.68
CA LEU A 37 6.45 -8.44 -4.40
C LEU A 37 5.65 -7.16 -4.58
N ARG A 38 5.96 -6.34 -5.60
CA ARG A 38 5.17 -5.14 -5.94
C ARG A 38 3.71 -5.45 -6.25
N ILE A 39 3.47 -6.46 -7.09
CA ILE A 39 2.10 -6.89 -7.41
C ILE A 39 1.33 -7.27 -6.13
N GLN A 40 1.98 -8.02 -5.23
CA GLN A 40 1.35 -8.43 -3.97
C GLN A 40 1.15 -7.25 -3.02
N GLY A 41 2.06 -6.28 -3.01
CA GLY A 41 1.92 -5.05 -2.22
C GLY A 41 0.71 -4.24 -2.68
N HIS A 42 0.54 -4.03 -3.99
CA HIS A 42 -0.65 -3.37 -4.52
C HIS A 42 -1.94 -4.13 -4.19
N ARG A 43 -1.92 -5.47 -4.27
CA ARG A 43 -3.08 -6.29 -3.88
C ARG A 43 -3.43 -6.14 -2.40
N LEU A 44 -2.43 -6.05 -1.52
CA LEU A 44 -2.64 -5.78 -0.10
C LEU A 44 -3.26 -4.40 0.11
N ILE A 45 -2.70 -3.36 -0.50
CA ILE A 45 -3.20 -1.98 -0.41
C ILE A 45 -4.66 -1.91 -0.91
N HIS A 46 -4.95 -2.54 -2.05
CA HIS A 46 -6.31 -2.60 -2.59
C HIS A 46 -7.27 -3.35 -1.66
N ALA A 47 -6.84 -4.46 -1.06
CA ALA A 47 -7.66 -5.21 -0.10
C ALA A 47 -7.98 -4.38 1.16
N LEU A 48 -7.02 -3.59 1.65
CA LEU A 48 -7.22 -2.67 2.77
C LEU A 48 -8.16 -1.50 2.41
N GLY A 49 -8.04 -0.96 1.20
CA GLY A 49 -8.97 0.05 0.69
C GLY A 49 -10.40 -0.50 0.57
N ALA A 50 -10.56 -1.71 0.01
CA ALA A 50 -11.85 -2.40 -0.05
C ALA A 50 -12.41 -2.72 1.34
N TYR A 51 -11.56 -3.01 2.31
CA TYR A 51 -11.96 -3.18 3.70
C TYR A 51 -12.49 -1.88 4.32
N SER A 52 -11.82 -0.73 4.10
CA SER A 52 -12.33 0.55 4.60
C SER A 52 -13.70 0.88 4.00
N ALA A 53 -13.84 0.74 2.68
CA ALA A 53 -15.11 0.95 1.99
C ALA A 53 -16.22 -0.02 2.47
N TRP A 54 -15.86 -1.26 2.80
CA TRP A 54 -16.81 -2.21 3.38
C TRP A 54 -17.33 -1.73 4.74
N ILE A 55 -16.48 -1.17 5.61
CA ILE A 55 -16.89 -0.60 6.90
C ILE A 55 -17.84 0.58 6.71
N ASP A 56 -17.58 1.45 5.73
CA ASP A 56 -18.48 2.56 5.43
C ASP A 56 -19.84 2.05 4.95
N ALA A 57 -19.88 1.02 4.12
CA ALA A 57 -21.13 0.38 3.72
C ALA A 57 -21.86 -0.30 4.90
N GLN A 58 -21.11 -0.78 5.91
CA GLN A 58 -21.68 -1.37 7.12
C GLN A 58 -22.33 -0.34 8.05
N HIS A 59 -22.07 0.95 7.88
CA HIS A 59 -22.68 1.98 8.71
C HIS A 59 -24.15 2.21 8.35
N ASP A 60 -24.47 2.27 7.05
CA ASP A 60 -25.82 2.62 6.58
C ASP A 60 -26.85 1.48 6.70
N GLN A 61 -26.40 0.23 6.71
CA GLN A 61 -27.30 -0.92 6.67
C GLN A 61 -27.78 -1.35 8.08
N PRO A 62 -29.01 -1.86 8.27
CA PRO A 62 -29.40 -2.54 9.51
C PRO A 62 -28.72 -3.92 9.62
N PHE A 63 -28.35 -4.35 10.84
CA PHE A 63 -27.67 -5.65 11.04
C PHE A 63 -28.55 -6.86 10.74
N THR A 64 -29.88 -6.72 10.78
CA THR A 64 -30.82 -7.83 10.51
C THR A 64 -30.69 -8.39 9.09
N ALA A 65 -30.04 -7.68 8.18
CA ALA A 65 -29.77 -8.13 6.82
C ALA A 65 -28.45 -8.92 6.67
N ARG A 66 -27.67 -9.12 7.74
CA ARG A 66 -26.27 -9.60 7.64
C ARG A 66 -26.02 -10.92 8.34
N SER A 67 -25.08 -11.69 7.78
CA SER A 67 -24.56 -12.88 8.44
C SER A 67 -23.50 -12.51 9.48
N LEU A 68 -23.51 -13.18 10.64
CA LEU A 68 -22.53 -12.97 11.71
C LEU A 68 -21.09 -13.27 11.24
N ASP A 69 -20.95 -14.23 10.32
CA ASP A 69 -19.66 -14.62 9.74
C ASP A 69 -19.05 -13.50 8.90
N GLU A 70 -19.87 -12.77 8.13
CA GLU A 70 -19.42 -11.65 7.31
C GLU A 70 -18.99 -10.45 8.15
N LEU A 71 -19.61 -10.26 9.31
CA LEU A 71 -19.26 -9.20 10.26
C LEU A 71 -17.96 -9.47 11.02
N THR A 72 -17.70 -10.73 11.36
CA THR A 72 -16.53 -11.14 12.16
C THR A 72 -15.27 -11.32 11.31
N SER A 73 -15.43 -11.70 10.03
CA SER A 73 -14.30 -11.90 9.12
C SER A 73 -14.65 -11.42 7.72
N PRO A 74 -14.73 -10.10 7.49
CA PRO A 74 -15.06 -9.57 6.18
C PRO A 74 -14.05 -10.05 5.12
N GLU A 75 -14.54 -10.37 3.93
CA GLU A 75 -13.74 -10.92 2.83
C GLU A 75 -12.51 -10.07 2.51
N PRO A 76 -12.61 -8.72 2.41
CA PRO A 76 -11.44 -7.88 2.12
C PRO A 76 -10.35 -7.97 3.20
N LEU A 77 -10.74 -8.01 4.48
CA LEU A 77 -9.80 -8.12 5.60
C LEU A 77 -9.16 -9.51 5.65
N THR A 78 -9.94 -10.55 5.35
CA THR A 78 -9.45 -11.93 5.23
C THR A 78 -8.40 -12.02 4.13
N ARG A 79 -8.68 -11.44 2.95
CA ARG A 79 -7.74 -11.37 1.83
C ARG A 79 -6.47 -10.60 2.20
N ALA A 80 -6.59 -9.44 2.85
CA ALA A 80 -5.45 -8.67 3.33
C ALA A 80 -4.56 -9.47 4.29
N ARG A 81 -5.16 -10.22 5.22
CA ARG A 81 -4.43 -11.11 6.15
C ARG A 81 -3.66 -12.21 5.42
N LEU A 82 -4.28 -12.87 4.42
CA LEU A 82 -3.63 -13.93 3.65
C LEU A 82 -2.42 -13.40 2.87
N ILE A 83 -2.58 -12.30 2.15
CA ILE A 83 -1.48 -11.66 1.41
C ILE A 83 -0.35 -11.26 2.36
N LYS A 84 -0.70 -10.67 3.51
CA LYS A 84 0.27 -10.32 4.55
C LYS A 84 1.01 -11.55 5.09
N GLN A 85 0.32 -12.67 5.31
CA GLN A 85 0.93 -13.89 5.85
C GLN A 85 1.94 -14.49 4.88
N GLU A 86 1.63 -14.47 3.59
CA GLU A 86 2.47 -15.07 2.56
C GLU A 86 3.66 -14.18 2.16
N HIS A 87 3.47 -12.85 2.11
CA HIS A 87 4.42 -11.95 1.46
C HIS A 87 5.00 -10.85 2.35
N PHE A 88 4.34 -10.51 3.47
CA PHE A 88 4.71 -9.38 4.33
C PHE A 88 4.65 -9.73 5.83
N PRO A 89 5.40 -10.74 6.30
CA PRO A 89 5.37 -11.14 7.72
C PRO A 89 5.74 -10.01 8.69
N GLU A 90 6.50 -9.01 8.25
CA GLU A 90 6.93 -7.85 9.04
C GLU A 90 5.76 -6.95 9.48
N LEU A 91 4.64 -6.96 8.74
CA LEU A 91 3.45 -6.15 9.02
C LEU A 91 2.52 -6.75 10.08
N SER A 92 2.94 -7.83 10.76
CA SER A 92 2.07 -8.60 11.65
C SER A 92 1.62 -7.81 12.88
N ALA A 93 2.47 -6.92 13.42
CA ALA A 93 2.11 -6.09 14.58
C ALA A 93 1.04 -5.05 14.24
N GLN A 94 1.18 -4.38 13.10
CA GLN A 94 0.21 -3.41 12.57
C GLN A 94 -1.11 -4.12 12.24
N MET A 95 -1.06 -5.27 11.56
CA MET A 95 -2.24 -6.06 11.25
C MET A 95 -2.98 -6.51 12.51
N PHE A 96 -2.27 -6.91 13.56
CA PHE A 96 -2.90 -7.27 14.83
C PHE A 96 -3.63 -6.08 15.46
N ARG A 97 -3.00 -4.90 15.50
CA ARG A 97 -3.65 -3.65 15.95
C ARG A 97 -4.89 -3.33 15.13
N LEU A 98 -4.84 -3.50 13.80
CA LEU A 98 -5.99 -3.30 12.92
C LEU A 98 -7.14 -4.26 13.25
N LEU A 99 -6.84 -5.53 13.55
CA LEU A 99 -7.86 -6.51 13.95
C LEU A 99 -8.50 -6.19 15.31
N GLN A 100 -7.73 -5.68 16.26
CA GLN A 100 -8.27 -5.20 17.53
C GLN A 100 -9.20 -4.01 17.30
N THR A 101 -8.81 -3.05 16.47
CA THR A 101 -9.67 -1.92 16.10
C THR A 101 -10.92 -2.37 15.36
N HIS A 102 -10.81 -3.33 14.44
CA HIS A 102 -11.96 -3.95 13.76
C HIS A 102 -12.98 -4.50 14.76
N SER A 103 -12.53 -5.27 15.77
CA SER A 103 -13.41 -5.79 16.82
C SER A 103 -14.20 -4.67 17.53
N ARG A 104 -13.53 -3.56 17.85
CA ARG A 104 -14.17 -2.40 18.49
C ARG A 104 -15.18 -1.71 17.57
N VAL A 105 -14.87 -1.60 16.28
CA VAL A 105 -15.83 -1.06 15.28
C VAL A 105 -17.08 -1.93 15.22
N ILE A 106 -16.91 -3.25 15.13
CA ILE A 106 -18.05 -4.18 15.05
C ILE A 106 -18.89 -4.14 16.32
N GLU A 107 -18.26 -4.12 17.50
CA GLU A 107 -18.94 -3.98 18.78
C GLU A 107 -19.77 -2.69 18.84
N TYR A 108 -19.17 -1.55 18.48
CA TYR A 108 -19.86 -0.27 18.44
C TYR A 108 -21.03 -0.29 17.43
N LEU A 109 -20.82 -0.83 16.23
CA LEU A 109 -21.87 -0.93 15.21
C LEU A 109 -23.03 -1.83 15.67
N TRP A 110 -22.74 -2.86 16.47
CA TRP A 110 -23.75 -3.72 17.08
C TRP A 110 -24.56 -2.98 18.14
N GLU A 111 -23.90 -2.26 19.06
CA GLU A 111 -24.57 -1.41 20.07
C GLU A 111 -25.50 -0.39 19.40
N LEU A 112 -25.00 0.27 18.36
CA LEU A 112 -25.78 1.24 17.59
C LEU A 112 -27.01 0.58 16.94
N ASN A 113 -26.88 -0.64 16.43
CA ASN A 113 -28.02 -1.38 15.90
C ASN A 113 -29.04 -1.77 16.99
N LEU A 114 -28.60 -2.15 18.19
CA LEU A 114 -29.51 -2.40 19.33
C LEU A 114 -30.27 -1.13 19.73
N LEU A 115 -29.59 0.03 19.75
CA LEU A 115 -30.24 1.32 19.98
C LEU A 115 -31.28 1.63 18.90
N ARG A 116 -30.98 1.35 17.62
CA ARG A 116 -31.93 1.52 16.51
C ARG A 116 -33.20 0.68 16.69
N LEU A 117 -33.07 -0.55 17.18
CA LEU A 117 -34.20 -1.46 17.40
C LEU A 117 -35.04 -1.07 18.62
N THR A 118 -34.44 -0.43 19.61
CA THR A 118 -35.12 -0.08 20.87
C THR A 118 -35.70 1.34 20.87
N GLN A 119 -35.13 2.27 20.11
CA GLN A 119 -35.57 3.66 20.02
C GLN A 119 -36.13 3.96 18.63
N SER A 120 -37.45 4.03 18.51
CA SER A 120 -38.16 4.32 17.25
C SER A 120 -38.10 5.79 16.82
N SER A 121 -37.66 6.70 17.69
CA SER A 121 -37.56 8.14 17.44
C SER A 121 -36.23 8.69 17.94
N GLY A 122 -35.49 9.41 17.08
CA GLY A 122 -34.23 10.08 17.44
C GLY A 122 -32.95 9.44 16.92
N TRP A 123 -33.03 8.59 15.88
CA TRP A 123 -31.84 8.00 15.25
C TRP A 123 -30.87 9.08 14.76
N ARG A 124 -29.65 9.09 15.32
CA ARG A 124 -28.55 9.93 14.86
C ARG A 124 -27.64 9.14 13.91
N PRO A 125 -27.24 9.70 12.77
CA PRO A 125 -26.25 9.04 11.91
C PRO A 125 -24.90 8.87 12.62
N ALA A 126 -24.24 7.72 12.47
CA ALA A 126 -22.94 7.48 13.14
C ALA A 126 -21.82 8.45 12.73
N TYR A 127 -21.90 9.07 11.55
CA TYR A 127 -20.93 10.11 11.17
C TYR A 127 -20.99 11.35 12.07
N GLU A 128 -22.12 11.58 12.76
CA GLU A 128 -22.27 12.64 13.75
C GLU A 128 -21.90 12.19 15.16
N ASP A 129 -21.52 10.92 15.37
CA ASP A 129 -21.19 10.39 16.68
C ASP A 129 -19.67 10.44 16.95
N PRO A 130 -19.20 11.27 17.89
CA PRO A 130 -17.78 11.43 18.17
C PRO A 130 -17.03 10.12 18.53
N PRO A 131 -17.60 9.19 19.33
CA PRO A 131 -17.00 7.89 19.59
C PRO A 131 -16.71 7.08 18.33
N TYR A 132 -17.67 7.01 17.38
CA TYR A 132 -17.46 6.31 16.12
C TYR A 132 -16.32 6.92 15.31
N GLN A 133 -16.32 8.25 15.19
CA GLN A 133 -15.29 8.99 14.45
C GLN A 133 -13.89 8.74 15.01
N GLN A 134 -13.74 8.66 16.34
CA GLN A 134 -12.46 8.33 16.96
C GLN A 134 -11.97 6.92 16.60
N ILE A 135 -12.87 5.93 16.63
CA ILE A 135 -12.52 4.55 16.28
C ILE A 135 -12.17 4.45 14.79
N ARG A 136 -12.93 5.12 13.90
CA ARG A 136 -12.64 5.15 12.46
C ARG A 136 -11.33 5.84 12.14
N ALA A 137 -11.05 6.99 12.76
CA ALA A 137 -9.78 7.69 12.57
C ALA A 137 -8.58 6.80 12.98
N ALA A 138 -8.67 6.13 14.15
CA ALA A 138 -7.62 5.19 14.59
C ALA A 138 -7.46 3.99 13.63
N GLN A 139 -8.56 3.54 13.02
CA GLN A 139 -8.51 2.48 12.03
C GLN A 139 -7.84 2.93 10.72
N GLU A 140 -8.18 4.11 10.22
CA GLU A 140 -7.59 4.68 9.01
C GLU A 140 -6.10 4.94 9.19
N GLU A 141 -5.69 5.49 10.34
CA GLU A 141 -4.28 5.67 10.69
C GLU A 141 -3.51 4.34 10.64
N LEU A 142 -4.07 3.25 11.17
CA LEU A 142 -3.45 1.93 11.09
C LEU A 142 -3.39 1.38 9.66
N ILE A 143 -4.41 1.63 8.84
CA ILE A 143 -4.39 1.25 7.42
C ILE A 143 -3.28 2.02 6.72
N ASP A 144 -3.16 3.32 6.96
CA ASP A 144 -2.13 4.17 6.36
C ASP A 144 -0.72 3.76 6.80
N GLU A 145 -0.51 3.40 8.08
CA GLU A 145 0.74 2.82 8.56
C GLU A 145 1.11 1.55 7.78
N ILE A 146 0.15 0.63 7.61
CA ILE A 146 0.37 -0.62 6.86
C ILE A 146 0.68 -0.33 5.39
N VAL A 147 -0.05 0.60 4.77
CA VAL A 147 0.14 0.99 3.37
C VAL A 147 1.52 1.64 3.19
N LEU A 148 1.93 2.54 4.07
CA LEU A 148 3.23 3.20 4.03
C LEU A 148 4.36 2.18 4.15
N GLN A 149 4.30 1.30 5.15
CA GLN A 149 5.34 0.28 5.35
C GLN A 149 5.33 -0.75 4.20
N CYS A 150 4.16 -1.10 3.66
CA CYS A 150 4.07 -1.95 2.47
C CYS A 150 4.76 -1.31 1.27
N ARG A 151 4.53 0.00 1.03
CA ARG A 151 5.22 0.78 -0.02
C ARG A 151 6.73 0.81 0.18
N GLU A 152 7.20 0.89 1.42
CA GLU A 152 8.62 0.79 1.74
C GLU A 152 9.20 -0.58 1.39
N LEU A 153 8.51 -1.66 1.77
CA LEU A 153 8.92 -3.04 1.51
C LEU A 153 8.97 -3.37 0.01
N ILE A 154 8.07 -2.79 -0.80
CA ILE A 154 8.09 -2.97 -2.27
C ILE A 154 8.99 -1.95 -3.01
N GLY A 155 9.63 -1.05 -2.27
CA GLY A 155 10.61 -0.10 -2.77
C GLY A 155 10.04 1.11 -3.51
N GLU A 156 8.80 1.51 -3.22
CA GLU A 156 8.12 2.64 -3.87
C GLU A 156 8.37 3.98 -3.18
N THR A 157 8.69 4.00 -1.89
CA THR A 157 8.87 5.23 -1.09
C THR A 157 10.10 6.07 -1.53
N ARG A 158 10.96 5.55 -2.40
CA ARG A 158 12.24 6.19 -2.77
C ARG A 158 12.22 7.04 -4.06
N GLN A 159 11.17 7.05 -4.90
CA GLN A 159 11.35 7.56 -6.27
C GLN A 159 10.12 8.21 -6.96
N GLN A 160 9.77 9.45 -6.63
CA GLN A 160 9.00 10.23 -7.63
C GLN A 160 9.38 11.71 -7.78
N TRP A 161 9.87 12.37 -6.74
CA TRP A 161 10.22 13.81 -6.83
C TRP A 161 11.69 14.09 -7.20
N ARG A 162 12.58 13.10 -7.16
CA ARG A 162 14.00 13.27 -7.55
C ARG A 162 14.29 13.02 -9.04
N ALA A 163 13.35 12.47 -9.79
CA ALA A 163 13.52 12.22 -11.23
C ALA A 163 13.00 13.35 -12.13
N THR A 164 12.19 14.26 -11.59
CA THR A 164 11.59 15.39 -12.34
C THR A 164 12.24 16.74 -12.04
N GLY A 165 13.29 16.79 -11.21
CA GLY A 165 13.94 18.04 -10.79
C GLY A 165 15.02 18.59 -11.73
N SER A 166 15.43 17.87 -12.78
CA SER A 166 16.50 18.33 -13.70
C SER A 166 15.99 18.95 -15.01
N ASP A 167 14.73 18.77 -15.38
CA ASP A 167 14.27 19.08 -16.75
C ASP A 167 13.40 20.34 -16.84
N PHE A 168 13.11 21.01 -15.73
CA PHE A 168 12.53 22.35 -15.74
C PHE A 168 13.61 23.43 -15.89
N SER A 169 14.37 23.39 -16.98
CA SER A 169 15.09 24.57 -17.45
C SER A 169 14.07 25.55 -18.04
N PHE A 170 13.52 26.41 -17.19
CA PHE A 170 12.75 27.57 -17.64
C PHE A 170 13.70 28.51 -18.38
N SER A 171 13.73 28.42 -19.70
CA SER A 171 14.33 29.41 -20.59
C SER A 171 13.59 30.73 -20.43
N ASN A 172 14.03 31.55 -19.47
CA ASN A 172 13.51 32.88 -19.23
C ASN A 172 14.04 33.81 -20.33
N THR A 173 13.40 33.79 -21.51
CA THR A 173 13.67 34.76 -22.58
C THR A 173 13.01 36.08 -22.20
N LEU A 174 13.74 36.89 -21.43
CA LEU A 174 13.41 38.29 -21.17
C LEU A 174 13.34 39.06 -22.50
N THR A 175 12.13 39.22 -23.04
CA THR A 175 11.86 40.21 -24.08
C THR A 175 11.74 41.57 -23.39
N ARG A 176 12.86 42.28 -23.38
CA ARG A 176 13.00 43.68 -22.98
C ARG A 176 12.30 44.56 -24.02
N THR A 177 11.00 44.80 -23.86
CA THR A 177 10.30 45.89 -24.57
C THR A 177 10.56 47.21 -23.83
N GLY A 178 11.33 48.09 -24.46
CA GLY A 178 11.65 49.42 -23.94
C GLY A 178 10.45 50.37 -23.97
N PRO A 179 10.44 51.43 -23.14
CA PRO A 179 9.39 52.43 -23.17
C PRO A 179 9.60 53.38 -24.35
N ALA A 180 8.55 53.57 -25.16
CA ALA A 180 8.50 54.65 -26.14
C ALA A 180 8.03 55.93 -25.43
N THR A 181 8.98 56.82 -25.15
CA THR A 181 8.76 58.24 -24.93
C THR A 181 8.58 58.94 -26.27
N GLY A 182 7.59 59.85 -26.39
CA GLY A 182 7.71 60.98 -27.30
C GLY A 182 6.42 61.50 -27.96
N ALA A 183 6.09 62.74 -27.58
CA ALA A 183 5.29 63.77 -28.25
C ALA A 183 3.76 63.63 -28.27
#